data_AF-A0A3L6SE95-F1
#
_entry.id   AF-A0A3L6SE95-F1
#
_cell.length_a   1.000
_cell.length_b   1.000
_cell.length_c   1.000
_cell.angle_alpha   90.00
_cell.angle_beta   90.00
_cell.angle_gamma   90.00
#
_symmetry.space_group_name_H-M   'P 1'
#
loop_
_entity.id
_entity.type
_entity.pdbx_description
1 polymer ?
#
loop_
_entity_poly.entity_id
_entity_poly.type
_entity_poly.pdbx_seq_one_letter_code
_entity_poly.pdbx_strand_id
1 'polypeptide(L)'
;MPSISPADLLVCSGRCSTERDLRLLHAALIRRRHILPTADAVKVLAKLLRFAAVSPAGDLRHASSLLSLHLPFISAAASHLAFFYNTLMRGFATSSSPGSGIELFTAMRRAGAGPDAFTFTFVLKSFSRCHSPGRLPCDLHAQAFKHGCLGARSSHAHVHNALLHAYASRAAVDDARRVFDEIPVRDVVSFSGLLTAHLKGNRLDSARMVFDQMPHRDVVSWTAMISAYAKAQRPQEALALFDAMPVQPDEVTMVSVVSACTALGDLATGERLRQCLGKQLQPVSQQIVRKPLHLHGGKQFFRNCYIEGNYDFIFGDSTALLEHCRIHCKSRMYYCSWPEILFRINWICILQVGLGSPLGGLFLQRLLWITAWSLLGSITGSLGQT
;
A
#
# COMPACT_ATOMS: atom_id res chain seq x y z
N MET A 1 27.34 17.73 -30.24
CA MET A 1 25.90 17.82 -30.53
C MET A 1 25.63 19.17 -31.15
N PRO A 2 24.93 19.24 -32.30
CA PRO A 2 24.64 20.51 -32.95
C PRO A 2 23.82 21.39 -32.02
N SER A 3 23.95 22.69 -32.20
CA SER A 3 23.43 23.75 -31.36
C SER A 3 21.90 23.75 -31.28
N ILE A 4 21.33 23.01 -30.32
CA ILE A 4 19.89 23.05 -29.97
C ILE A 4 19.53 24.50 -29.63
N SER A 5 18.70 25.15 -30.43
CA SER A 5 18.27 26.54 -30.16
C SER A 5 17.44 26.63 -28.86
N PRO A 6 17.30 27.83 -28.25
CA PRO A 6 16.42 28.00 -27.08
C PRO A 6 14.99 27.48 -27.31
N ALA A 7 14.46 27.64 -28.52
CA ALA A 7 13.15 27.12 -28.91
C ALA A 7 13.14 25.58 -28.99
N ASP A 8 14.20 24.99 -29.54
CA ASP A 8 14.34 23.53 -29.61
C ASP A 8 14.43 22.90 -28.21
N LEU A 9 15.06 23.59 -27.24
CA LEU A 9 15.14 23.11 -25.85
C LEU A 9 13.73 22.95 -25.21
N LEU A 10 12.83 23.88 -25.53
CA LEU A 10 11.46 23.88 -25.01
C LEU A 10 10.59 22.78 -25.64
N VAL A 11 10.85 22.44 -26.91
CA VAL A 11 10.23 21.33 -27.63
C VAL A 11 10.79 19.99 -27.14
N CYS A 12 12.11 19.85 -27.07
CA CYS A 12 12.79 18.63 -26.62
C CYS A 12 12.45 18.28 -25.17
N SER A 13 12.31 19.28 -24.28
CA SER A 13 11.85 19.04 -22.90
C SER A 13 10.44 18.48 -22.79
N GLY A 14 9.59 18.67 -23.80
CA GLY A 14 8.27 18.03 -23.89
C GLY A 14 8.32 16.55 -24.29
N ARG A 15 9.45 16.08 -24.84
CA ARG A 15 9.65 14.71 -25.31
C ARG A 15 10.57 13.89 -24.40
N CYS A 16 10.94 14.43 -23.24
CA CYS A 16 11.80 13.76 -22.27
C CYS A 16 11.13 12.47 -21.80
N SER A 17 11.66 11.32 -22.21
CA SER A 17 11.12 9.99 -21.89
C SER A 17 12.13 9.12 -21.15
N THR A 18 13.43 9.39 -21.28
CA THR A 18 14.50 8.65 -20.62
C THR A 18 15.30 9.52 -19.65
N GLU A 19 15.95 8.89 -18.68
CA GLU A 19 16.87 9.57 -17.77
C GLU A 19 18.06 10.20 -18.51
N ARG A 20 18.49 9.59 -19.62
CA ARG A 20 19.53 10.13 -20.50
C ARG A 20 19.10 11.46 -21.12
N ASP A 21 17.87 11.54 -21.63
CA ASP A 21 17.33 12.79 -22.19
C ASP A 21 17.27 13.87 -21.12
N LEU A 22 16.82 13.51 -19.91
CA LEU A 22 16.78 14.45 -18.79
C LEU A 22 18.16 15.01 -18.47
N ARG A 23 19.20 14.16 -18.36
CA ARG A 23 20.56 14.60 -18.07
C ARG A 23 21.12 15.50 -19.17
N LEU A 24 20.88 15.15 -20.44
CA LEU A 24 21.32 15.94 -21.59
C LEU A 24 20.63 17.32 -21.63
N LEU A 25 19.32 17.36 -21.42
CA LEU A 25 18.54 18.59 -21.41
C LEU A 25 18.87 19.46 -20.19
N HIS A 26 19.11 18.85 -19.03
CA HIS A 26 19.57 19.57 -17.85
C HIS A 26 20.96 20.19 -18.06
N ALA A 27 21.91 19.44 -18.64
CA ALA A 27 23.23 19.97 -18.95
C ALA A 27 23.17 21.11 -20.00
N ALA A 28 22.30 20.98 -21.00
CA ALA A 28 22.06 22.03 -21.98
C ALA A 28 21.45 23.28 -21.34
N LEU A 29 20.51 23.13 -20.39
CA LEU A 29 19.93 24.22 -19.62
C LEU A 29 21.00 24.97 -18.81
N ILE A 30 21.87 24.26 -18.08
CA ILE A 30 22.96 24.89 -17.31
C ILE A 30 23.88 25.71 -18.22
N ARG A 31 24.33 25.12 -19.34
CA ARG A 31 25.27 25.79 -20.26
C ARG A 31 24.68 27.03 -20.93
N ARG A 32 23.38 27.04 -21.21
CA ARG A 32 22.71 28.10 -21.97
C ARG A 32 21.83 29.02 -21.11
N ARG A 33 21.90 28.89 -19.79
CA ARG A 33 21.02 29.61 -18.86
C ARG A 33 21.10 31.14 -18.99
N HIS A 34 22.24 31.68 -19.41
CA HIS A 34 22.45 33.11 -19.63
C HIS A 34 21.83 33.64 -20.94
N ILE A 35 21.45 32.76 -21.87
CA ILE A 35 20.89 33.11 -23.19
C ILE A 35 19.36 32.92 -23.23
N LEU A 36 18.82 32.10 -22.33
CA LEU A 36 17.39 31.81 -22.27
C LEU A 36 16.64 32.87 -21.44
N PRO A 37 15.50 33.39 -21.94
CA PRO A 37 14.60 34.19 -21.12
C PRO A 37 14.19 33.45 -19.85
N THR A 38 14.13 34.15 -18.71
CA THR A 38 13.84 33.57 -17.39
C THR A 38 12.58 32.71 -17.39
N ALA A 39 11.51 33.16 -18.06
CA ALA A 39 10.25 32.44 -18.13
C ALA A 39 10.36 31.09 -18.85
N ASP A 40 11.15 31.00 -19.92
CA ASP A 40 11.28 29.77 -20.71
C ASP A 40 12.22 28.77 -20.03
N ALA A 41 13.26 29.27 -19.35
CA ALA A 41 14.09 28.44 -18.48
C ALA A 41 13.26 27.80 -17.35
N VAL A 42 12.34 28.56 -16.72
CA VAL A 42 11.43 28.05 -15.68
C VAL A 42 10.48 26.98 -16.25
N LYS A 43 9.93 27.16 -17.46
CA LYS A 43 9.07 26.15 -18.11
C LYS A 43 9.83 24.86 -18.42
N VAL A 44 11.05 24.96 -18.95
CA VAL A 44 11.90 23.80 -19.23
C VAL A 44 12.20 23.06 -17.93
N LEU A 45 12.58 23.79 -16.88
CA LEU A 45 12.86 23.20 -15.57
C LEU A 45 11.63 22.53 -14.98
N ALA A 46 10.44 23.13 -15.10
CA ALA A 46 9.18 22.54 -14.65
C ALA A 46 8.89 21.19 -15.33
N LYS A 47 9.12 21.09 -16.64
CA LYS A 47 8.97 19.84 -17.40
C LYS A 47 9.97 18.78 -16.95
N LEU A 48 11.25 19.15 -16.83
CA LEU A 48 12.31 18.24 -16.37
C LEU A 48 12.05 17.75 -14.94
N LEU A 49 11.65 18.65 -14.03
CA LEU A 49 11.32 18.29 -12.66
C LEU A 49 10.11 17.34 -12.61
N ARG A 50 9.06 17.63 -13.39
CA ARG A 50 7.87 16.77 -13.45
C ARG A 50 8.22 15.37 -13.94
N PHE A 51 9.07 15.24 -14.95
CA PHE A 51 9.58 13.93 -15.39
C PHE A 51 10.37 13.25 -14.25
N ALA A 52 11.36 13.93 -13.66
CA ALA A 52 12.21 13.34 -12.62
C ALA A 52 11.43 12.92 -11.37
N ALA A 53 10.41 13.68 -10.97
CA ALA A 53 9.70 13.48 -9.71
C ALA A 53 8.50 12.53 -9.81
N VAL A 54 7.83 12.46 -10.97
CA VAL A 54 6.53 11.77 -11.10
C VAL A 54 6.57 10.62 -12.11
N SER A 55 7.52 10.59 -13.04
CA SER A 55 7.64 9.49 -14.01
C SER A 55 8.13 8.21 -13.33
N PRO A 56 7.64 7.02 -13.73
CA PRO A 56 8.20 5.74 -13.29
C PRO A 56 9.69 5.58 -13.60
N ALA A 57 10.18 6.26 -14.64
CA ALA A 57 11.59 6.26 -15.05
C ALA A 57 12.40 7.44 -14.45
N GLY A 58 11.81 8.22 -13.53
CA GLY A 58 12.44 9.37 -12.90
C GLY A 58 13.25 9.01 -11.64
N ASP A 59 14.23 9.85 -11.30
CA ASP A 59 14.98 9.77 -10.03
C ASP A 59 14.66 10.99 -9.15
N LEU A 60 14.07 10.73 -7.97
CA LEU A 60 13.74 11.76 -6.98
C LEU A 60 14.96 12.47 -6.38
N ARG A 61 16.13 11.81 -6.33
CA ARG A 61 17.38 12.43 -5.91
C ARG A 61 17.84 13.43 -6.95
N HIS A 62 17.80 13.05 -8.23
CA HIS A 62 18.08 13.97 -9.33
C HIS A 62 17.08 15.14 -9.34
N ALA A 63 15.80 14.86 -9.10
CA ALA A 63 14.75 15.88 -8.99
C ALA A 63 15.04 16.88 -7.86
N SER A 64 15.51 16.41 -6.70
CA SER A 64 15.89 17.26 -5.58
C SER A 64 17.12 18.12 -5.92
N SER A 65 18.13 17.53 -6.57
CA SER A 65 19.31 18.27 -7.06
C SER A 65 18.94 19.34 -8.09
N LEU A 66 17.97 19.07 -8.97
CA LEU A 66 17.44 20.06 -9.92
C LEU A 66 16.86 21.27 -9.19
N LEU A 67 16.02 21.06 -8.18
CA LEU A 67 15.44 22.16 -7.42
C LEU A 67 16.53 22.93 -6.66
N SER A 68 17.39 22.25 -5.91
CA SER A 68 18.43 22.91 -5.11
C SER A 68 19.39 23.75 -5.95
N LEU A 69 19.82 23.23 -7.12
CA LEU A 69 20.74 23.94 -8.01
C LEU A 69 20.12 25.20 -8.62
N HIS A 70 18.83 25.16 -8.94
CA HIS A 70 18.14 26.26 -9.60
C HIS A 70 17.30 27.11 -8.63
N LEU A 71 17.29 26.79 -7.34
CA LEU A 71 16.48 27.51 -6.34
C LEU A 71 16.73 29.03 -6.33
N PRO A 72 17.99 29.54 -6.34
CA PRO A 72 18.25 30.99 -6.35
C PRO A 72 17.70 31.70 -7.60
N PHE A 73 17.49 30.96 -8.68
CA PHE A 73 16.92 31.47 -9.91
C PHE A 73 15.40 31.56 -9.85
N ILE A 74 14.78 30.51 -9.31
CA ILE A 74 13.34 30.35 -9.24
C ILE A 74 12.78 31.30 -8.17
N SER A 75 13.51 31.52 -7.07
CA SER A 75 13.07 32.39 -5.96
C SER A 75 12.86 33.84 -6.38
N ALA A 76 13.56 34.33 -7.40
CA ALA A 76 13.31 35.66 -7.99
C ALA A 76 11.92 35.75 -8.66
N ALA A 77 11.32 34.62 -9.04
CA ALA A 77 9.99 34.49 -9.62
C ALA A 77 9.02 33.82 -8.64
N ALA A 78 8.86 34.42 -7.45
CA ALA A 78 8.16 33.87 -6.28
C ALA A 78 6.82 33.17 -6.55
N SER A 79 6.08 33.57 -7.59
CA SER A 79 4.80 32.97 -8.00
C SER A 79 4.88 31.49 -8.42
N HIS A 80 6.05 30.99 -8.83
CA HIS A 80 6.20 29.61 -9.32
C HIS A 80 6.82 28.66 -8.30
N LEU A 81 7.32 29.15 -7.17
CA LEU A 81 8.12 28.34 -6.25
C LEU A 81 7.30 27.21 -5.60
N ALA A 82 6.03 27.48 -5.28
CA ALA A 82 5.10 26.47 -4.76
C ALA A 82 4.92 25.29 -5.73
N PHE A 83 4.88 25.55 -7.04
CA PHE A 83 4.74 24.50 -8.05
C PHE A 83 5.90 23.48 -8.02
N PHE A 84 7.14 23.96 -7.91
CA PHE A 84 8.32 23.07 -7.88
C PHE A 84 8.34 22.23 -6.61
N TYR A 85 8.07 22.83 -5.45
CA TYR A 85 7.96 22.10 -4.20
C TYR A 85 6.82 21.09 -4.23
N ASN A 86 5.62 21.48 -4.68
CA ASN A 86 4.46 20.58 -4.79
C ASN A 86 4.73 19.41 -5.74
N THR A 87 5.44 19.64 -6.84
CA THR A 87 5.83 18.58 -7.79
C THR A 87 6.75 17.54 -7.15
N LEU A 88 7.76 17.98 -6.38
CA LEU A 88 8.62 17.07 -5.63
C LEU A 88 7.89 16.37 -4.50
N MET A 89 7.11 17.10 -3.69
CA MET A 89 6.34 16.52 -2.59
C MET A 89 5.37 15.45 -3.10
N ARG A 90 4.74 15.65 -4.27
CA ARG A 90 3.92 14.64 -4.93
C ARG A 90 4.70 13.36 -5.22
N GLY A 91 5.92 13.48 -5.73
CA GLY A 91 6.82 12.34 -5.99
C GLY A 91 7.19 11.59 -4.71
N PHE A 92 7.60 12.31 -3.67
CA PHE A 92 7.94 11.71 -2.37
C PHE A 92 6.73 11.11 -1.63
N ALA A 93 5.52 11.64 -1.84
CA ALA A 93 4.30 11.09 -1.23
C ALA A 93 3.97 9.67 -1.71
N THR A 94 4.55 9.23 -2.83
CA THR A 94 4.41 7.86 -3.35
C THR A 94 5.71 7.04 -3.26
N SER A 95 6.82 7.63 -2.85
CA SER A 95 8.13 6.98 -2.81
C SER A 95 8.33 6.08 -1.58
N SER A 96 9.47 5.39 -1.55
CA SER A 96 9.97 4.66 -0.38
C SER A 96 10.49 5.59 0.73
N SER A 97 10.70 6.87 0.44
CA SER A 97 11.25 7.89 1.35
C SER A 97 10.27 9.05 1.60
N PRO A 98 9.08 8.79 2.20
CA PRO A 98 8.06 9.82 2.38
C PRO A 98 8.48 10.96 3.32
N GLY A 99 9.44 10.73 4.21
CA GLY A 99 9.97 11.73 5.15
C GLY A 99 10.55 12.97 4.45
N SER A 100 11.23 12.79 3.32
CA SER A 100 11.79 13.90 2.52
C SER A 100 10.72 14.85 2.00
N GLY A 101 9.48 14.38 1.79
CA GLY A 101 8.35 15.26 1.46
C GLY A 101 8.01 16.27 2.56
N ILE A 102 8.19 15.89 3.83
CA ILE A 102 7.95 16.75 5.00
C ILE A 102 9.11 17.75 5.18
N GLU A 103 10.34 17.30 4.92
CA GLU A 103 11.52 18.17 4.91
C GLU A 103 11.39 19.25 3.84
N LEU A 104 10.91 18.88 2.64
CA LEU A 104 10.61 19.82 1.56
C LEU A 104 9.57 20.86 1.95
N PHE A 105 8.54 20.49 2.72
CA PHE A 105 7.58 21.47 3.25
C PHE A 105 8.25 22.48 4.19
N THR A 106 9.18 22.01 5.02
CA THR A 106 9.95 22.90 5.90
C THR A 106 10.87 23.82 5.09
N ALA A 107 11.53 23.29 4.05
CA ALA A 107 12.37 24.06 3.15
C ALA A 107 11.56 25.11 2.34
N MET A 108 10.37 24.73 1.86
CA MET A 108 9.44 25.62 1.16
C MET A 108 9.09 26.86 2.00
N ARG A 109 8.77 26.63 3.28
CA ARG A 109 8.47 27.73 4.23
C ARG A 109 9.67 28.62 4.48
N ARG A 110 10.87 28.05 4.62
CA ARG A 110 12.12 28.82 4.79
C ARG A 110 12.46 29.64 3.56
N ALA A 111 12.10 29.16 2.37
CA ALA A 111 12.28 29.87 1.11
C ALA A 111 11.20 30.93 0.85
N GLY A 112 10.24 31.14 1.77
CA GLY A 112 9.16 32.13 1.63
C GLY A 112 8.07 31.74 0.64
N ALA A 113 8.03 30.50 0.16
CA ALA A 113 6.94 30.02 -0.69
C ALA A 113 5.70 29.72 0.16
N GLY A 114 4.59 30.38 -0.16
CA GLY A 114 3.30 30.18 0.51
C GLY A 114 2.72 28.79 0.21
N PRO A 115 2.44 27.95 1.23
CA PRO A 115 1.71 26.70 1.06
C PRO A 115 0.31 26.90 0.49
N ASP A 116 -0.09 26.00 -0.40
CA ASP A 116 -1.44 25.93 -0.96
C ASP A 116 -2.11 24.57 -0.64
N ALA A 117 -3.35 24.39 -1.09
CA ALA A 117 -4.11 23.15 -0.85
C ALA A 117 -3.40 21.88 -1.37
N PHE A 118 -2.69 21.98 -2.50
CA PHE A 118 -1.90 20.88 -3.04
C PHE A 118 -0.71 20.57 -2.15
N THR A 119 -0.03 21.59 -1.62
CA THR A 119 1.06 21.42 -0.64
C THR A 119 0.59 20.56 0.54
N PHE A 120 -0.55 20.93 1.14
CA PHE A 120 -1.08 20.21 2.31
C PHE A 120 -1.48 18.79 1.96
N THR A 121 -2.07 18.57 0.79
CA THR A 121 -2.45 17.22 0.34
C THR A 121 -1.25 16.29 0.22
N PHE A 122 -0.16 16.75 -0.40
CA PHE A 122 1.02 15.91 -0.59
C PHE A 122 1.81 15.71 0.71
N VAL A 123 1.99 16.75 1.53
CA VAL A 123 2.72 16.63 2.79
C VAL A 123 1.98 15.76 3.81
N LEU A 124 0.65 15.83 3.87
CA LEU A 124 -0.17 14.96 4.73
C LEU A 124 -0.16 13.51 4.25
N LYS A 125 -0.14 13.28 2.93
CA LYS A 125 0.04 11.95 2.35
C LYS A 125 1.42 11.38 2.70
N SER A 126 2.48 12.15 2.54
CA SER A 126 3.83 11.80 3.00
C SER A 126 3.85 11.48 4.51
N PHE A 127 3.20 12.31 5.33
CA PHE A 127 3.10 12.09 6.77
C PHE A 127 2.43 10.76 7.10
N SER A 128 1.33 10.42 6.42
CA SER A 128 0.59 9.19 6.68
C SER A 128 1.36 7.89 6.37
N ARG A 129 2.37 7.98 5.50
CA ARG A 129 3.29 6.87 5.16
C ARG A 129 4.57 6.88 5.99
N CYS A 130 4.90 8.02 6.60
CA CYS A 130 6.09 8.14 7.44
C CYS A 130 5.84 7.46 8.79
N HIS A 131 6.71 6.53 9.17
CA HIS A 131 6.62 5.85 10.46
C HIS A 131 7.42 6.64 11.50
N SER A 132 6.75 7.61 12.14
CA SER A 132 7.30 8.30 13.31
C SER A 132 6.35 8.08 14.48
N PRO A 133 6.64 7.16 15.41
CA PRO A 133 5.74 6.86 16.52
C PRO A 133 5.46 8.11 17.36
N GLY A 134 4.22 8.27 17.81
CA GLY A 134 3.80 9.38 18.68
C GLY A 134 3.67 10.76 18.00
N ARG A 135 4.23 10.98 16.81
CA ARG A 135 4.05 12.26 16.12
C ARG A 135 2.63 12.37 15.56
N LEU A 136 1.94 13.49 15.80
CA LEU A 136 0.65 13.79 15.20
C LEU A 136 0.82 14.90 14.13
N PRO A 137 -0.10 15.00 13.15
CA PRO A 137 -0.03 16.04 12.12
C PRO A 137 -0.52 17.41 12.63
N CYS A 138 -0.52 17.67 13.95
CA CYS A 138 -1.10 18.90 14.54
C CYS A 138 -0.50 20.19 13.98
N ASP A 139 0.82 20.23 13.76
CA ASP A 139 1.47 21.39 13.12
C ASP A 139 0.96 21.59 11.69
N LEU A 140 0.82 20.51 10.92
CA LEU A 140 0.33 20.57 9.54
C LEU A 140 -1.16 20.95 9.51
N HIS A 141 -1.95 20.46 10.47
CA HIS A 141 -3.34 20.83 10.66
C HIS A 141 -3.46 22.34 10.92
N ALA A 142 -2.76 22.86 11.93
CA ALA A 142 -2.81 24.28 12.28
C ALA A 142 -2.35 25.18 11.11
N GLN A 143 -1.33 24.76 10.37
CA GLN A 143 -0.89 25.48 9.17
C GLN A 143 -1.95 25.44 8.07
N ALA A 144 -2.54 24.29 7.78
CA ALA A 144 -3.58 24.16 6.76
C ALA A 144 -4.82 25.02 7.10
N PHE A 145 -5.20 25.08 8.38
CA PHE A 145 -6.27 25.96 8.85
C PHE A 145 -5.90 27.44 8.69
N LYS A 146 -4.70 27.86 9.12
CA LYS A 146 -4.21 29.24 8.98
C LYS A 146 -4.18 29.71 7.52
N HIS A 147 -3.90 28.80 6.59
CA HIS A 147 -3.88 29.07 5.15
C HIS A 147 -5.25 28.94 4.48
N GLY A 148 -6.34 28.80 5.24
CA GLY A 148 -7.71 28.71 4.71
C GLY A 148 -8.00 27.42 3.94
N CYS A 149 -7.15 26.41 4.07
CA CYS A 149 -7.31 25.13 3.38
C CYS A 149 -8.25 24.16 4.12
N LEU A 150 -8.61 24.47 5.37
CA LEU A 150 -9.49 23.68 6.24
C LEU A 150 -10.62 24.53 6.85
N GLY A 151 -11.57 23.85 7.47
CA GLY A 151 -12.69 24.44 8.21
C GLY A 151 -13.98 24.51 7.39
N ALA A 152 -15.07 24.88 8.06
CA ALA A 152 -16.43 24.81 7.52
C ALA A 152 -16.67 25.64 6.24
N ARG A 153 -15.81 26.63 5.96
CA ARG A 153 -15.89 27.49 4.75
C ARG A 153 -14.92 27.07 3.64
N SER A 154 -14.08 26.07 3.86
CA SER A 154 -13.10 25.62 2.87
C SER A 154 -13.77 24.75 1.80
N SER A 155 -13.48 25.03 0.52
CA SER A 155 -13.90 24.22 -0.63
C SER A 155 -12.95 23.04 -0.90
N HIS A 156 -11.90 22.88 -0.10
CA HIS A 156 -10.85 21.89 -0.34
C HIS A 156 -11.10 20.59 0.42
N ALA A 157 -12.13 19.84 0.02
CA ALA A 157 -12.48 18.53 0.62
C ALA A 157 -11.29 17.54 0.61
N HIS A 158 -10.48 17.57 -0.45
CA HIS A 158 -9.29 16.74 -0.60
C HIS A 158 -8.22 16.97 0.50
N VAL A 159 -8.11 18.19 1.05
CA VAL A 159 -7.19 18.50 2.17
C VAL A 159 -7.72 17.92 3.47
N HIS A 160 -9.03 18.03 3.72
CA HIS A 160 -9.68 17.39 4.88
C HIS A 160 -9.51 15.88 4.83
N ASN A 161 -9.73 15.26 3.67
CA ASN A 161 -9.57 13.81 3.48
C ASN A 161 -8.11 13.37 3.70
N ALA A 162 -7.13 14.14 3.22
CA ALA A 162 -5.72 13.87 3.47
C ALA A 162 -5.36 13.99 4.96
N LEU A 163 -5.91 14.99 5.65
CA LEU A 163 -5.70 15.20 7.08
C LEU A 163 -6.35 14.09 7.91
N LEU A 164 -7.57 13.71 7.56
CA LEU A 164 -8.30 12.62 8.19
C LEU A 164 -7.51 11.31 8.08
N HIS A 165 -6.99 11.00 6.89
CA HIS A 165 -6.12 9.84 6.70
C HIS A 165 -4.80 9.95 7.49
N ALA A 166 -4.24 11.15 7.64
CA ALA A 166 -3.04 11.37 8.44
C ALA A 166 -3.29 11.06 9.93
N TYR A 167 -4.40 11.52 10.52
CA TYR A 167 -4.78 11.16 11.89
C TYR A 167 -5.13 9.66 12.02
N ALA A 168 -5.86 9.10 11.06
CA ALA A 168 -6.17 7.68 11.01
C ALA A 168 -4.91 6.81 10.99
N SER A 169 -3.87 7.22 10.25
CA SER A 169 -2.59 6.50 10.18
C SER A 169 -1.87 6.38 11.54
N ARG A 170 -2.20 7.26 12.49
CA ARG A 170 -1.66 7.31 13.85
C ARG A 170 -2.63 6.79 14.92
N ALA A 171 -3.77 6.22 14.52
CA ALA A 171 -4.84 5.79 15.42
C ALA A 171 -5.36 6.91 16.36
N ALA A 172 -5.21 8.18 15.96
CA ALA A 172 -5.73 9.33 16.70
C ALA A 172 -7.20 9.55 16.36
N VAL A 173 -8.06 8.68 16.91
CA VAL A 173 -9.48 8.57 16.54
C VAL A 173 -10.27 9.84 16.86
N ASP A 174 -10.00 10.46 18.02
CA ASP A 174 -10.76 11.63 18.47
C ASP A 174 -10.44 12.87 17.61
N ASP A 175 -9.19 13.02 17.20
CA ASP A 175 -8.79 14.09 16.25
C ASP A 175 -9.33 13.82 14.84
N ALA A 176 -9.31 12.57 14.39
CA ALA A 176 -9.93 12.19 13.12
C ALA A 176 -11.43 12.50 13.12
N ARG A 177 -12.14 12.24 14.23
CA ARG A 177 -13.55 12.60 14.39
C ARG A 177 -13.77 14.11 14.27
N ARG A 178 -12.97 14.93 14.97
CA ARG A 178 -13.06 16.40 14.88
C ARG A 178 -12.91 16.89 13.45
N VAL A 179 -11.89 16.40 12.74
CA VAL A 179 -11.67 16.76 11.33
C VAL A 179 -12.85 16.35 10.46
N PHE A 180 -13.41 15.15 10.68
CA PHE A 180 -14.58 14.67 9.94
C PHE A 180 -15.83 15.52 10.19
N ASP A 181 -16.00 16.01 11.43
CA ASP A 181 -17.13 16.86 11.80
C ASP A 181 -17.03 18.25 11.16
N GLU A 182 -15.82 18.75 10.91
CA GLU A 182 -15.55 20.02 10.22
C GLU A 182 -15.77 19.99 8.70
N ILE A 183 -15.84 18.80 8.08
CA ILE A 183 -16.01 18.66 6.62
C ILE A 183 -17.42 19.13 6.22
N PRO A 184 -17.54 20.17 5.36
CA PRO A 184 -18.86 20.70 4.98
C PRO A 184 -19.73 19.70 4.24
N VAL A 185 -19.12 18.95 3.31
CA VAL A 185 -19.78 17.92 2.50
C VAL A 185 -18.95 16.64 2.60
N ARG A 186 -19.49 15.64 3.30
CA ARG A 186 -18.84 14.35 3.55
C ARG A 186 -19.11 13.43 2.37
N ASP A 187 -18.04 13.02 1.70
CA ASP A 187 -18.07 12.03 0.62
C ASP A 187 -17.66 10.63 1.12
N VAL A 188 -17.72 9.63 0.24
CA VAL A 188 -17.31 8.25 0.56
C VAL A 188 -15.87 8.20 1.08
N VAL A 189 -14.97 9.05 0.57
CA VAL A 189 -13.56 9.09 0.97
C VAL A 189 -13.41 9.55 2.42
N SER A 190 -14.15 10.57 2.84
CA SER A 190 -14.17 11.03 4.24
C SER A 190 -14.70 9.95 5.18
N PHE A 191 -15.78 9.25 4.83
CA PHE A 191 -16.28 8.13 5.64
C PHE A 191 -15.28 6.98 5.73
N SER A 192 -14.64 6.60 4.62
CA SER A 192 -13.61 5.55 4.60
C SER A 192 -12.40 5.92 5.44
N GLY A 193 -11.99 7.20 5.44
CA GLY A 193 -10.91 7.71 6.29
C GLY A 193 -11.24 7.59 7.79
N LEU A 194 -12.46 7.99 8.18
CA LEU A 194 -12.92 7.90 9.55
C LEU A 194 -13.10 6.44 10.01
N LEU A 195 -13.65 5.58 9.14
CA LEU A 195 -13.77 4.15 9.38
C LEU A 195 -12.39 3.55 9.68
N THR A 196 -11.41 3.85 8.83
CA THR A 196 -10.02 3.40 9.01
C THR A 196 -9.43 3.88 10.35
N ALA A 197 -9.76 5.10 10.78
CA ALA A 197 -9.30 5.62 12.08
C ALA A 197 -9.83 4.76 13.24
N HIS A 198 -11.14 4.50 13.29
CA HIS A 198 -11.75 3.66 14.33
C HIS A 198 -11.21 2.23 14.32
N LEU A 199 -11.05 1.64 13.13
CA LEU A 199 -10.50 0.30 12.98
C LEU A 199 -9.06 0.20 13.49
N LYS A 200 -8.20 1.18 13.16
CA LYS A 200 -6.82 1.25 13.67
C LYS A 200 -6.74 1.54 15.16
N GLY A 201 -7.69 2.30 15.70
CA GLY A 201 -7.85 2.55 17.12
C GLY A 201 -8.53 1.42 17.90
N ASN A 202 -8.82 0.28 17.26
CA ASN A 202 -9.52 -0.87 17.85
C ASN A 202 -10.90 -0.52 18.46
N ARG A 203 -11.58 0.52 17.96
CA ARG A 203 -12.93 0.94 18.38
C ARG A 203 -13.98 0.36 17.45
N LEU A 204 -14.15 -0.96 17.46
CA LEU A 204 -14.96 -1.69 16.48
C LEU A 204 -16.44 -1.29 16.47
N ASP A 205 -17.03 -1.05 17.64
CA ASP A 205 -18.45 -0.69 17.70
C ASP A 205 -18.68 0.71 17.12
N SER A 206 -17.77 1.66 17.39
CA SER A 206 -17.79 2.97 16.74
C SER A 206 -17.51 2.87 15.23
N ALA A 207 -16.60 1.99 14.80
CA ALA A 207 -16.37 1.71 13.38
C ALA A 207 -17.64 1.18 12.71
N ARG A 208 -18.38 0.31 13.39
CA ARG A 208 -19.67 -0.22 12.90
C ARG A 208 -20.71 0.87 12.72
N MET A 209 -20.84 1.79 13.68
CA MET A 209 -21.73 2.94 13.54
C MET A 209 -21.36 3.81 12.33
N VAL A 210 -20.07 4.07 12.10
CA VAL A 210 -19.60 4.83 10.93
C VAL A 210 -19.92 4.08 9.64
N PHE A 211 -19.66 2.78 9.60
CA PHE A 211 -19.99 1.91 8.47
C PHE A 211 -21.49 1.94 8.15
N ASP A 212 -22.36 1.86 9.16
CA ASP A 212 -23.82 1.91 9.00
C ASP A 212 -24.34 3.30 8.57
N GLN A 213 -23.54 4.36 8.74
CA GLN A 213 -23.86 5.72 8.27
C GLN A 213 -23.29 6.03 6.87
N MET A 214 -22.46 5.16 6.29
CA MET A 214 -21.88 5.41 4.97
C MET A 214 -22.98 5.50 3.89
N PRO A 215 -22.99 6.56 3.06
CA PRO A 215 -24.00 6.73 2.02
C PRO A 215 -23.89 5.67 0.92
N HIS A 216 -22.66 5.25 0.62
CA HIS A 216 -22.37 4.16 -0.29
C HIS A 216 -21.24 3.31 0.29
N ARG A 217 -21.42 1.99 0.30
CA ARG A 217 -20.45 1.01 0.78
C ARG A 217 -19.90 0.24 -0.39
N ASP A 218 -18.63 0.42 -0.68
CA ASP A 218 -17.92 -0.36 -1.69
C ASP A 218 -17.32 -1.64 -1.07
N VAL A 219 -16.82 -2.54 -1.92
CA VAL A 219 -16.18 -3.80 -1.48
C VAL A 219 -15.11 -3.52 -0.42
N VAL A 220 -14.30 -2.47 -0.61
CA VAL A 220 -13.23 -2.10 0.33
C VAL A 220 -13.75 -1.84 1.75
N SER A 221 -14.86 -1.09 1.89
CA SER A 221 -15.46 -0.81 3.20
C SER A 221 -16.01 -2.07 3.89
N TRP A 222 -16.63 -2.99 3.14
CA TRP A 222 -17.09 -4.29 3.64
C TRP A 222 -15.92 -5.16 4.08
N THR A 223 -14.92 -5.32 3.21
CA THR A 223 -13.68 -6.06 3.50
C THR A 223 -13.03 -5.55 4.79
N ALA A 224 -12.89 -4.23 4.94
CA ALA A 224 -12.26 -3.62 6.10
C ALA A 224 -12.96 -3.99 7.42
N MET A 225 -14.29 -3.95 7.46
CA MET A 225 -15.07 -4.32 8.65
C MET A 225 -15.00 -5.82 8.95
N ILE A 226 -15.18 -6.67 7.94
CA ILE A 226 -15.11 -8.13 8.08
C ILE A 226 -13.73 -8.57 8.59
N SER A 227 -12.66 -8.03 7.99
CA SER A 227 -11.28 -8.26 8.44
C SER A 227 -11.05 -7.81 9.87
N ALA A 228 -11.66 -6.69 10.29
CA ALA A 228 -11.49 -6.18 11.63
C ALA A 228 -12.19 -7.05 12.68
N TYR A 229 -13.42 -7.49 12.43
CA TYR A 229 -14.12 -8.44 13.30
C TYR A 229 -13.38 -9.78 13.42
N ALA A 230 -12.90 -10.32 12.29
CA ALA A 230 -12.12 -11.56 12.27
C ALA A 230 -10.84 -11.44 13.11
N LYS A 231 -10.12 -10.31 13.03
CA LYS A 231 -8.90 -10.06 13.83
C LYS A 231 -9.18 -9.87 15.32
N ALA A 232 -10.35 -9.33 15.67
CA ALA A 232 -10.72 -9.00 17.04
C ALA A 232 -11.37 -10.16 17.81
N GLN A 233 -11.26 -11.40 17.30
CA GLN A 233 -11.90 -12.58 17.90
C GLN A 233 -13.43 -12.45 18.00
N ARG A 234 -14.04 -11.74 17.04
CA ARG A 234 -15.49 -11.59 16.87
C ARG A 234 -15.96 -12.24 15.55
N PRO A 235 -15.71 -13.55 15.38
CA PRO A 235 -15.93 -14.22 14.09
C PRO A 235 -17.41 -14.32 13.71
N GLN A 236 -18.33 -14.37 14.68
CA GLN A 236 -19.77 -14.42 14.41
C GLN A 236 -20.25 -13.16 13.71
N GLU A 237 -19.81 -11.99 14.17
CA GLU A 237 -20.10 -10.71 13.52
C GLU A 237 -19.43 -10.58 12.15
N ALA A 238 -18.23 -11.14 11.98
CA ALA A 238 -17.58 -11.19 10.68
C ALA A 238 -18.39 -11.99 9.65
N LEU A 239 -18.90 -13.17 10.04
CA LEU A 239 -19.72 -14.03 9.18
C LEU A 239 -21.10 -13.40 8.91
N ALA A 240 -21.75 -12.84 9.93
CA ALA A 240 -23.02 -12.15 9.77
C ALA A 240 -22.90 -10.95 8.81
N LEU A 241 -21.80 -10.20 8.89
CA LEU A 241 -21.56 -9.08 7.98
C LEU A 241 -21.23 -9.54 6.56
N PHE A 242 -20.53 -10.67 6.41
CA PHE A 242 -20.29 -11.29 5.11
C PHE A 242 -21.58 -11.77 4.44
N ASP A 243 -22.47 -12.44 5.19
CA ASP A 243 -23.76 -12.89 4.67
C ASP A 243 -24.67 -11.70 4.25
N ALA A 244 -24.49 -10.53 4.88
CA ALA A 244 -25.21 -9.31 4.53
C ALA A 244 -24.58 -8.51 3.38
N MET A 245 -23.40 -8.92 2.86
CA MET A 245 -22.68 -8.19 1.82
C MET A 245 -23.37 -8.38 0.45
N PRO A 246 -23.94 -7.31 -0.15
CA PRO A 246 -24.66 -7.44 -1.43
C PRO A 246 -23.72 -7.44 -2.64
N VAL A 247 -22.46 -7.05 -2.43
CA VAL A 247 -21.43 -6.93 -3.46
C VAL A 247 -20.54 -8.16 -3.46
N GLN A 248 -19.98 -8.50 -4.62
CA GLN A 248 -19.14 -9.68 -4.76
C GLN A 248 -17.90 -9.55 -3.86
N PRO A 249 -17.65 -10.51 -2.96
CA PRO A 249 -16.51 -10.45 -2.06
C PRO A 249 -15.21 -10.56 -2.85
N ASP A 250 -14.25 -9.72 -2.49
CA ASP A 250 -12.89 -9.84 -3.00
C ASP A 250 -12.10 -10.90 -2.22
N GLU A 251 -10.93 -11.26 -2.74
CA GLU A 251 -10.14 -12.33 -2.15
C GLU A 251 -9.69 -12.01 -0.71
N VAL A 252 -9.51 -10.71 -0.36
CA VAL A 252 -9.15 -10.29 1.01
C VAL A 252 -10.30 -10.54 1.98
N THR A 253 -11.53 -10.29 1.54
CA THR A 253 -12.74 -10.66 2.28
C THR A 253 -12.75 -12.16 2.51
N MET A 254 -12.55 -12.95 1.45
CA MET A 254 -12.58 -14.41 1.56
C MET A 254 -11.54 -14.95 2.55
N VAL A 255 -10.33 -14.39 2.56
CA VAL A 255 -9.30 -14.77 3.55
C VAL A 255 -9.75 -14.48 4.98
N SER A 256 -10.36 -13.32 5.19
CA SER A 256 -10.82 -12.89 6.51
C SER A 256 -11.97 -13.76 7.03
N VAL A 257 -12.89 -14.14 6.14
CA VAL A 257 -14.05 -14.96 6.47
C VAL A 257 -13.63 -16.41 6.75
N VAL A 258 -12.71 -16.98 5.95
CA VAL A 258 -12.14 -18.31 6.24
C VAL A 258 -11.47 -18.32 7.61
N SER A 259 -10.70 -17.27 7.95
CA SER A 259 -10.10 -17.12 9.28
C SER A 259 -11.15 -17.04 10.40
N ALA A 260 -12.32 -16.46 10.13
CA ALA A 260 -13.42 -16.42 11.09
C ALA A 260 -14.09 -17.80 11.24
N CYS A 261 -14.32 -18.53 10.13
CA CYS A 261 -14.85 -19.90 10.15
C CYS A 261 -13.94 -20.86 10.92
N THR A 262 -12.63 -20.77 10.74
CA THR A 262 -11.67 -21.59 11.50
C THR A 262 -11.73 -21.34 12.98
N ALA A 263 -11.91 -20.08 13.39
CA ALA A 263 -12.00 -19.72 14.79
C ALA A 263 -13.28 -20.27 15.45
N LEU A 264 -14.35 -20.41 14.68
CA LEU A 264 -15.64 -20.96 15.15
C LEU A 264 -15.78 -22.48 14.99
N GLY A 265 -14.94 -23.12 14.18
CA GLY A 265 -15.15 -24.51 13.77
C GLY A 265 -16.41 -24.69 12.90
N ASP A 266 -16.90 -23.62 12.26
CA ASP A 266 -18.13 -23.64 11.46
C ASP A 266 -17.86 -24.24 10.06
N LEU A 267 -18.04 -25.56 9.98
CA LEU A 267 -17.86 -26.34 8.76
C LEU A 267 -18.84 -25.95 7.66
N ALA A 268 -20.10 -25.67 8.02
CA ALA A 268 -21.17 -25.40 7.07
C ALA A 268 -20.92 -24.08 6.32
N THR A 269 -20.51 -23.03 7.03
CA THR A 269 -20.13 -21.76 6.39
C THR A 269 -18.83 -21.91 5.57
N GLY A 270 -17.86 -22.70 6.04
CA GLY A 270 -16.68 -23.06 5.27
C GLY A 270 -17.00 -23.74 3.92
N GLU A 271 -17.98 -24.63 3.90
CA GLU A 271 -18.45 -25.30 2.67
C GLU A 271 -19.17 -24.35 1.71
N ARG A 272 -19.99 -23.43 2.23
CA ARG A 272 -20.62 -22.36 1.41
C ARG A 272 -19.56 -21.47 0.75
N LEU A 273 -18.53 -21.09 1.50
CA LEU A 273 -17.41 -20.28 0.99
C LEU A 273 -16.63 -21.01 -0.09
N ARG A 274 -16.38 -22.31 0.09
CA ARG A 274 -15.74 -23.16 -0.92
C ARG A 274 -16.49 -23.13 -2.25
N GLN A 275 -17.82 -23.20 -2.22
CA GLN A 275 -18.64 -23.11 -3.42
C GLN A 275 -18.57 -21.73 -4.08
N CYS A 276 -18.50 -20.64 -3.29
CA CYS A 276 -18.33 -19.28 -3.81
C CYS A 276 -16.94 -19.07 -4.43
N LEU A 277 -15.88 -19.56 -3.78
CA LEU A 277 -14.50 -19.50 -4.26
C LEU A 277 -14.33 -20.25 -5.58
N GLY A 278 -14.91 -21.45 -5.69
CA GLY A 278 -14.86 -22.24 -6.92
C GLY A 278 -15.57 -21.58 -8.12
N LYS A 279 -16.47 -20.61 -7.89
CA LYS A 279 -17.11 -19.82 -8.95
C LYS A 279 -16.30 -18.56 -9.32
N GLN A 280 -15.52 -18.02 -8.40
CA GLN A 280 -14.79 -16.74 -8.58
C GLN A 280 -13.37 -16.93 -9.12
N LEU A 281 -12.67 -17.97 -8.68
CA LEU A 281 -11.29 -18.25 -9.07
C LEU A 281 -11.29 -19.44 -10.02
N GLN A 282 -10.74 -19.28 -11.22
CA GLN A 282 -10.44 -20.46 -12.04
C GLN A 282 -9.32 -21.24 -11.34
N PRO A 283 -9.56 -22.50 -10.94
CA PRO A 283 -8.52 -23.30 -10.30
C PRO A 283 -7.37 -23.49 -11.28
N VAL A 284 -6.15 -23.20 -10.84
CA VAL A 284 -4.96 -23.59 -11.59
C VAL A 284 -4.82 -25.10 -11.47
N SER A 285 -5.36 -25.83 -12.44
CA SER A 285 -5.22 -27.28 -12.56
C SER A 285 -3.83 -27.65 -13.09
N GLN A 286 -2.76 -27.37 -12.33
CA GLN A 286 -1.44 -27.90 -12.66
C GLN A 286 -1.23 -29.23 -11.93
N GLN A 287 -1.28 -30.33 -12.70
CA GLN A 287 -0.83 -31.63 -12.22
C GLN A 287 0.70 -31.60 -12.13
N ILE A 288 1.20 -31.55 -10.89
CA ILE A 288 2.61 -31.62 -10.48
C ILE A 288 3.39 -30.30 -10.68
N VAL A 289 3.54 -29.54 -9.60
CA VAL A 289 4.47 -28.38 -9.53
C VAL A 289 5.78 -28.84 -8.87
N ARG A 290 6.81 -29.09 -9.67
CA ARG A 290 8.13 -29.63 -9.27
C ARG A 290 9.22 -28.55 -9.04
N LYS A 291 8.82 -27.36 -8.62
CA LYS A 291 9.73 -26.24 -8.37
C LYS A 291 9.32 -25.54 -7.08
N PRO A 292 10.26 -24.89 -6.35
CA PRO A 292 9.90 -24.01 -5.25
C PRO A 292 8.82 -23.04 -5.72
N LEU A 293 7.70 -23.01 -4.99
CA LEU A 293 6.51 -22.23 -5.36
C LEU A 293 6.80 -20.75 -5.10
N HIS A 294 7.54 -20.11 -6.00
CA HIS A 294 7.78 -18.68 -5.91
C HIS A 294 6.53 -17.92 -6.36
N LEU A 295 5.62 -17.68 -5.42
CA LEU A 295 4.46 -16.81 -5.62
C LEU A 295 4.93 -15.37 -5.81
N HIS A 296 5.23 -14.99 -7.05
CA HIS A 296 5.52 -13.61 -7.40
C HIS A 296 4.19 -12.89 -7.58
N GLY A 297 3.83 -12.04 -6.60
CA GLY A 297 2.81 -11.00 -6.72
C GLY A 297 1.47 -11.47 -7.32
N GLY A 298 0.53 -11.83 -6.47
CA GLY A 298 -0.83 -12.22 -6.86
C GLY A 298 -1.36 -13.33 -5.96
N LYS A 299 -2.68 -13.38 -5.77
CA LYS A 299 -3.33 -14.45 -5.01
C LYS A 299 -3.62 -15.61 -5.96
N GLN A 300 -3.25 -16.83 -5.58
CA GLN A 300 -3.35 -18.02 -6.45
C GLN A 300 -4.17 -19.11 -5.76
N PHE A 301 -5.08 -19.75 -6.51
CA PHE A 301 -5.90 -20.86 -6.04
C PHE A 301 -5.45 -22.17 -6.71
N PHE A 302 -4.96 -23.09 -5.89
CA PHE A 302 -4.57 -24.43 -6.32
C PHE A 302 -5.61 -25.44 -5.85
N ARG A 303 -6.04 -26.32 -6.75
CA ARG A 303 -7.02 -27.37 -6.47
C ARG A 303 -6.53 -28.71 -7.00
N ASN A 304 -6.57 -29.76 -6.17
CA ASN A 304 -6.11 -31.10 -6.53
C ASN A 304 -4.65 -31.15 -7.02
N CYS A 305 -3.80 -30.20 -6.58
CA CYS A 305 -2.42 -30.11 -7.01
C CYS A 305 -1.48 -30.95 -6.13
N TYR A 306 -0.48 -31.58 -6.75
CA TYR A 306 0.71 -32.08 -6.05
C TYR A 306 1.82 -31.02 -6.18
N ILE A 307 2.23 -30.45 -5.07
CA ILE A 307 3.26 -29.39 -4.98
C ILE A 307 4.49 -30.00 -4.35
N GLU A 308 5.63 -29.90 -4.99
CA GLU A 308 6.89 -30.51 -4.56
C GLU A 308 8.01 -29.48 -4.59
N GLY A 309 8.65 -29.24 -3.45
CA GLY A 309 9.68 -28.20 -3.30
C GLY A 309 10.59 -28.41 -2.09
N ASN A 310 11.70 -27.67 -2.03
CA ASN A 310 12.58 -27.67 -0.86
C ASN A 310 11.94 -26.85 0.28
N TYR A 311 12.45 -26.98 1.52
CA TYR A 311 11.93 -26.25 2.70
C TYR A 311 11.78 -24.73 2.52
N ASP A 312 12.51 -24.14 1.55
CA ASP A 312 12.45 -22.72 1.19
C ASP A 312 11.22 -22.38 0.34
N PHE A 313 10.01 -22.71 0.84
CA PHE A 313 8.79 -22.09 0.31
C PHE A 313 8.76 -20.63 0.75
N ILE A 314 9.43 -19.77 -0.03
CA ILE A 314 9.33 -18.32 0.12
C ILE A 314 8.01 -17.90 -0.51
N PHE A 315 6.91 -18.13 0.21
CA PHE A 315 5.72 -17.33 0.03
C PHE A 315 6.12 -15.94 0.54
N GLY A 316 6.29 -14.95 -0.34
CA GLY A 316 6.47 -13.56 0.10
C GLY A 316 5.19 -13.03 0.79
N ASP A 317 4.85 -11.77 0.56
CA ASP A 317 3.53 -11.22 0.97
C ASP A 317 2.32 -11.85 0.22
N SER A 318 2.55 -12.91 -0.55
CA SER A 318 1.56 -13.59 -1.38
C SER A 318 0.69 -14.54 -0.56
N THR A 319 -0.62 -14.50 -0.79
CA THR A 319 -1.59 -15.42 -0.15
C THR A 319 -2.02 -16.48 -1.15
N ALA A 320 -1.79 -17.76 -0.83
CA ALA A 320 -2.26 -18.89 -1.64
C ALA A 320 -3.40 -19.62 -0.92
N LEU A 321 -4.40 -20.00 -1.71
CA LEU A 321 -5.53 -20.82 -1.30
C LEU A 321 -5.32 -22.23 -1.86
N LEU A 322 -5.27 -23.24 -0.99
CA LEU A 322 -5.00 -24.63 -1.37
C LEU A 322 -6.19 -25.52 -1.03
N GLU A 323 -6.79 -26.22 -1.99
CA GLU A 323 -7.88 -27.19 -1.78
C GLU A 323 -7.48 -28.58 -2.32
N HIS A 324 -7.55 -29.62 -1.48
CA HIS A 324 -7.18 -31.00 -1.85
C HIS A 324 -5.76 -31.14 -2.44
N CYS A 325 -4.83 -30.29 -2.00
CA CYS A 325 -3.44 -30.32 -2.44
C CYS A 325 -2.57 -31.25 -1.59
N ARG A 326 -1.59 -31.89 -2.20
CA ARG A 326 -0.51 -32.61 -1.51
C ARG A 326 0.76 -31.78 -1.62
N ILE A 327 1.35 -31.38 -0.50
CA ILE A 327 2.64 -30.68 -0.49
C ILE A 327 3.71 -31.66 -0.02
N HIS A 328 4.71 -31.88 -0.84
CA HIS A 328 5.89 -32.68 -0.53
C HIS A 328 7.10 -31.75 -0.34
N CYS A 329 7.58 -31.66 0.90
CA CYS A 329 8.80 -30.91 1.23
C CYS A 329 10.01 -31.85 1.17
N LYS A 330 10.88 -31.66 0.18
CA LYS A 330 12.12 -32.43 0.01
C LYS A 330 13.28 -31.76 0.75
N SER A 331 14.07 -32.55 1.47
CA SER A 331 15.34 -32.07 2.03
C SER A 331 16.41 -32.04 0.96
N ARG A 332 16.91 -30.85 0.62
CA ARG A 332 18.20 -30.66 -0.05
C ARG A 332 18.95 -29.48 0.59
N MET A 333 19.27 -29.61 1.87
CA MET A 333 20.41 -28.90 2.43
C MET A 333 21.43 -29.93 2.93
N TYR A 334 22.69 -29.76 2.53
CA TYR A 334 23.82 -30.64 2.81
C TYR A 334 24.19 -30.77 4.31
N TYR A 335 23.43 -30.15 5.23
CA TYR A 335 23.77 -30.06 6.65
C TYR A 335 22.64 -30.40 7.63
N CYS A 336 21.45 -30.80 7.17
CA CYS A 336 20.39 -31.21 8.10
C CYS A 336 19.62 -32.45 7.64
N SER A 337 19.70 -33.51 8.44
CA SER A 337 18.92 -34.75 8.32
C SER A 337 17.51 -34.56 8.91
N TRP A 338 16.70 -33.69 8.29
CA TRP A 338 15.26 -33.63 8.60
C TRP A 338 14.50 -34.65 7.74
N PRO A 339 13.54 -35.40 8.29
CA PRO A 339 12.73 -36.36 7.54
C PRO A 339 11.94 -35.65 6.43
N GLU A 340 11.74 -36.31 5.27
CA GLU A 340 10.83 -35.81 4.25
C GLU A 340 9.42 -35.62 4.86
N ILE A 341 8.82 -34.45 4.65
CA ILE A 341 7.52 -34.12 5.23
C ILE A 341 6.50 -34.04 4.11
N LEU A 342 5.47 -34.89 4.17
CA LEU A 342 4.32 -34.86 3.29
C LEU A 342 3.13 -34.25 4.03
N PHE A 343 2.69 -33.07 3.59
CA PHE A 343 1.43 -32.48 4.05
C PHE A 343 0.32 -32.84 3.08
N ARG A 344 -0.79 -33.35 3.62
CA ARG A 344 -2.03 -33.51 2.86
C ARG A 344 -3.01 -32.44 3.31
N ILE A 345 -3.23 -31.46 2.45
CA ILE A 345 -4.22 -30.40 2.66
C ILE A 345 -5.55 -30.91 2.14
N ASN A 346 -6.37 -31.46 3.04
CA ASN A 346 -7.68 -31.99 2.70
C ASN A 346 -8.76 -30.90 2.57
N TRP A 347 -8.52 -29.69 3.08
CA TRP A 347 -9.44 -28.54 3.16
C TRP A 347 -8.80 -27.25 2.66
N ILE A 348 -9.57 -26.17 2.51
CA ILE A 348 -9.03 -24.85 2.16
C ILE A 348 -8.01 -24.40 3.22
N CYS A 349 -6.73 -24.28 2.84
CA CYS A 349 -5.70 -23.66 3.68
C CYS A 349 -5.25 -22.34 3.09
N ILE A 350 -5.13 -21.34 3.95
CA ILE A 350 -4.53 -20.04 3.64
C ILE A 350 -3.13 -20.02 4.24
N LEU A 351 -2.12 -20.01 3.39
CA LEU A 351 -0.74 -19.78 3.80
C LEU A 351 -0.45 -18.29 3.74
N GLN A 352 -0.09 -17.71 4.88
CA GLN A 352 0.39 -16.33 5.00
C GLN A 352 1.73 -16.36 5.74
N VAL A 353 2.81 -15.97 5.07
CA VAL A 353 4.15 -15.88 5.67
C VAL A 353 4.39 -14.43 6.09
N GLY A 354 4.71 -14.22 7.36
CA GLY A 354 5.17 -12.93 7.87
C GLY A 354 6.69 -12.91 7.92
N LEU A 355 7.30 -11.79 7.50
CA LEU A 355 8.72 -11.53 7.75
C LEU A 355 8.93 -11.26 9.24
N GLY A 356 9.34 -12.30 9.99
CA GLY A 356 9.53 -12.25 11.44
C GLY A 356 10.86 -12.84 11.92
N SER A 357 11.78 -11.94 12.27
CA SER A 357 12.98 -12.08 13.12
C SER A 357 14.34 -12.44 12.47
N PRO A 358 15.47 -11.88 13.00
CA PRO A 358 16.83 -12.05 12.46
C PRO A 358 17.52 -13.35 12.88
N LEU A 359 16.83 -14.24 13.59
CA LEU A 359 17.38 -15.51 14.07
C LEU A 359 16.82 -16.66 13.24
N GLY A 360 17.16 -16.68 11.94
CA GLY A 360 17.32 -17.88 11.11
C GLY A 360 16.31 -19.04 11.20
N GLY A 361 15.09 -18.80 11.69
CA GLY A 361 14.05 -19.79 11.86
C GLY A 361 12.82 -19.35 11.09
N LEU A 362 12.53 -20.02 9.98
CA LEU A 362 11.25 -19.94 9.29
C LEU A 362 10.16 -20.52 10.21
N PHE A 363 9.62 -19.68 11.09
CA PHE A 363 8.39 -20.00 11.79
C PHE A 363 7.23 -19.85 10.81
N LEU A 364 6.56 -20.96 10.49
CA LEU A 364 5.21 -21.00 9.92
C LEU A 364 4.26 -20.27 10.88
N GLN A 365 4.19 -18.95 10.79
CA GLN A 365 3.65 -18.13 11.88
C GLN A 365 2.13 -18.26 12.04
N ARG A 366 1.40 -18.70 11.01
CA ARG A 366 -0.05 -19.01 11.06
C ARG A 366 -0.44 -20.01 9.97
N LEU A 367 -0.59 -21.28 10.35
CA LEU A 367 -1.55 -22.17 9.67
C LEU A 367 -2.91 -21.88 10.32
N LEU A 368 -3.87 -21.34 9.56
CA LEU A 368 -5.27 -21.32 9.99
C LEU A 368 -5.83 -22.73 9.74
N TRP A 369 -5.85 -23.57 10.78
CA TRP A 369 -6.33 -24.96 10.70
C TRP A 369 -7.85 -24.97 10.52
N ILE A 370 -8.34 -25.22 9.31
CA ILE A 370 -9.68 -25.84 9.14
C ILE A 370 -9.47 -27.33 9.42
N THR A 371 -9.65 -27.73 10.68
CA THR A 371 -9.85 -29.11 11.15
C THR A 371 -9.09 -30.21 10.38
N ALA A 372 -7.90 -30.56 10.85
CA ALA A 372 -7.25 -31.83 10.51
C ALA A 372 -7.08 -32.68 11.76
N TRP A 373 -8.18 -33.19 12.31
CA TRP A 373 -8.12 -34.41 13.10
C TRP A 373 -8.11 -35.59 12.13
N SER A 374 -6.92 -35.87 11.60
CA SER A 374 -6.50 -37.22 11.20
C SER A 374 -4.97 -37.23 11.19
N LEU A 375 -4.38 -37.26 12.38
CA LEU A 375 -3.02 -37.74 12.59
C LEU A 375 -3.01 -39.23 12.20
N LEU A 376 -2.90 -39.52 10.90
CA LEU A 376 -2.26 -40.74 10.43
C LEU A 376 -0.90 -40.32 9.88
N GLY A 377 -0.04 -39.89 10.82
CA GLY A 377 1.39 -39.88 10.60
C GLY A 377 1.86 -41.32 10.51
N SER A 378 1.76 -41.91 9.31
CA SER A 378 2.64 -42.99 8.92
C SER A 378 4.01 -42.36 8.70
N ILE A 379 4.83 -42.34 9.75
CA ILE A 379 6.28 -42.15 9.60
C ILE A 379 6.77 -43.44 8.94
N THR A 380 6.76 -43.51 7.60
CA THR A 380 7.52 -44.55 6.90
C THR A 380 8.99 -44.16 6.96
N GLY A 381 9.63 -44.41 8.10
CA GLY A 381 11.07 -44.53 8.18
C GLY A 381 11.46 -45.86 7.57
N SER A 382 11.95 -45.88 6.35
CA SER A 382 12.73 -47.02 5.85
C SER A 382 14.11 -46.99 6.52
N LEU A 383 14.18 -47.44 7.77
CA LEU A 383 15.44 -47.95 8.31
C LEU A 383 15.58 -49.36 7.75
N GLY A 384 16.38 -49.50 6.70
CA GLY A 384 16.88 -50.80 6.27
C GLY A 384 17.60 -51.46 7.44
N GLN A 385 17.09 -52.61 7.86
CA GLN A 385 17.87 -53.60 8.61
C GLN A 385 18.32 -54.67 7.61
N THR A 386 19.62 -54.97 7.74
CA THR A 386 20.47 -55.97 7.07
C THR A 386 20.78 -55.77 5.60
#